data_AF-A0A4V2LWE5-F1
#
_entry.id   AF-A0A4V2LWE5-F1
#
_cell.length_a   1.000
_cell.length_b   1.000
_cell.length_c   1.000
_cell.angle_alpha   90.00
_cell.angle_beta   90.00
_cell.angle_gamma   90.00
#
_symmetry.space_group_name_H-M   'P 1'
#
loop_
_entity.id
_entity.type
_entity.pdbx_description
1 polymer ?
#
loop_
_entity_poly.entity_id
_entity_poly.type
_entity_poly.pdbx_seq_one_letter_code
_entity_poly.pdbx_strand_id
1 'polypeptide(L)'
;MNHRILPAVLLLTAALAACGGDPERSPVADPTAPSAASVVPQPPHGPEGPAAPTPVEPSTAAPVEPSGAAPARPSAEGSPQRLPPSPPPVELPPRQAGAPSAREVVAAFRAAGLKATNSRDRSVDCGPDGLGLGCSELVVTDGVAVYVFPDESSAGDLAERWTGAAYRSGTVVLNYLEAPTPKADRPRYEKVLAGLR
;
A
#
# COMPACT_ATOMS: atom_id res chain seq x y z
N MET A 1 42.02 42.54 3.51
CA MET A 1 42.26 42.25 4.93
C MET A 1 41.91 40.80 5.21
N ASN A 2 42.89 40.03 5.68
CA ASN A 2 42.78 38.64 6.10
C ASN A 2 41.98 38.53 7.40
N HIS A 3 41.15 37.50 7.55
CA HIS A 3 41.12 36.69 8.77
C HIS A 3 40.81 35.22 8.42
N ARG A 4 41.83 34.37 8.60
CA ARG A 4 41.77 32.90 8.68
C ARG A 4 41.60 32.53 10.15
N ILE A 5 40.67 31.62 10.51
CA ILE A 5 40.76 30.80 11.73
C ILE A 5 40.16 29.40 11.46
N LEU A 6 40.92 28.37 11.85
CA LEU A 6 40.75 26.92 11.66
C LEU A 6 39.71 26.26 12.59
N PRO A 7 39.28 25.01 12.32
CA PRO A 7 38.27 24.28 13.08
C PRO A 7 38.86 23.55 14.31
N ALA A 8 38.14 23.56 15.43
CA ALA A 8 38.47 22.77 16.61
C ALA A 8 37.74 21.41 16.58
N VAL A 9 38.52 20.35 16.40
CA VAL A 9 38.11 18.95 16.58
C VAL A 9 38.14 18.62 18.08
N LEU A 10 37.00 18.23 18.65
CA LEU A 10 36.92 17.69 20.00
C LEU A 10 36.69 16.18 19.91
N LEU A 11 37.77 15.42 20.12
CA LEU A 11 37.75 13.97 20.38
C LEU A 11 37.41 13.77 21.87
N LEU A 12 36.26 13.17 22.17
CA LEU A 12 35.97 12.62 23.50
C LEU A 12 36.20 11.11 23.48
N THR A 13 37.32 10.68 24.06
CA THR A 13 37.59 9.29 24.43
C THR A 13 37.22 9.08 25.89
N ALA A 14 36.16 8.32 26.17
CA ALA A 14 35.86 7.83 27.52
C ALA A 14 36.25 6.36 27.62
N ALA A 15 37.35 6.10 28.32
CA ALA A 15 37.74 4.77 28.81
C ALA A 15 37.24 4.64 30.26
N LEU A 16 36.48 3.58 30.54
CA LEU A 16 36.22 3.12 31.91
C LEU A 16 36.68 1.67 32.04
N ALA A 17 37.55 1.47 33.02
CA ALA A 17 38.19 0.21 33.34
C ALA A 17 37.26 -0.72 34.15
N ALA A 18 37.37 -2.01 33.81
CA ALA A 18 37.28 -3.23 34.62
C ALA A 18 36.69 -3.18 36.05
N CYS A 19 35.70 -4.06 36.31
CA CYS A 19 35.71 -5.00 37.43
C CYS A 19 34.57 -6.05 37.32
N GLY A 20 34.94 -7.34 37.31
CA GLY A 20 34.19 -8.38 38.05
C GLY A 20 33.44 -9.47 37.28
N GLY A 21 34.09 -10.62 37.09
CA GLY A 21 33.55 -11.92 37.51
C GLY A 21 32.75 -12.79 36.51
N ASP A 22 33.45 -13.70 35.83
CA ASP A 22 32.95 -15.03 35.42
C ASP A 22 33.58 -16.03 36.42
N PRO A 23 32.86 -17.05 36.94
CA PRO A 23 32.89 -18.33 36.23
C PRO A 23 31.63 -19.19 36.29
N GLU A 24 31.60 -20.15 35.35
CA GLU A 24 30.98 -21.48 35.41
C GLU A 24 29.46 -21.55 35.12
N ARG A 25 29.12 -22.05 33.92
CA ARG A 25 29.01 -23.49 33.64
C ARG A 25 28.03 -23.75 32.49
N SER A 26 28.56 -24.09 31.32
CA SER A 26 27.80 -24.92 30.37
C SER A 26 27.89 -26.38 30.82
N PRO A 27 26.83 -27.16 30.64
CA PRO A 27 26.97 -28.23 29.65
C PRO A 27 25.75 -28.37 28.74
N VAL A 28 26.05 -28.37 27.44
CA VAL A 28 25.65 -29.39 26.45
C VAL A 28 24.23 -29.96 26.58
N ALA A 29 23.36 -29.58 25.64
CA ALA A 29 22.53 -30.54 24.92
C ALA A 29 22.19 -29.98 23.52
N ASP A 30 22.76 -30.66 22.53
CA ASP A 30 22.56 -30.49 21.09
C ASP A 30 21.15 -30.99 20.65
N PRO A 31 20.78 -30.91 19.36
CA PRO A 31 19.48 -30.45 18.89
C PRO A 31 18.49 -31.61 18.74
N THR A 32 17.20 -31.35 18.96
CA THR A 32 16.13 -32.29 18.57
C THR A 32 15.15 -31.61 17.63
N ALA A 33 15.39 -31.77 16.33
CA ALA A 33 14.34 -31.96 15.33
C ALA A 33 14.84 -33.10 14.43
N PRO A 34 14.02 -34.14 14.18
CA PRO A 34 13.00 -33.98 13.15
C PRO A 34 11.68 -34.70 13.45
N SER A 35 10.56 -34.13 12.98
CA SER A 35 9.43 -34.94 12.54
C SER A 35 8.78 -34.30 11.34
N ALA A 36 9.14 -34.83 10.19
CA ALA A 36 8.36 -34.75 8.98
C ALA A 36 7.17 -35.72 9.09
N ALA A 37 5.96 -35.23 8.85
CA ALA A 37 4.89 -36.06 8.33
C ALA A 37 4.00 -35.18 7.44
N SER A 38 4.18 -35.37 6.14
CA SER A 38 3.31 -34.97 5.05
C SER A 38 1.85 -35.35 5.34
N VAL A 39 0.90 -34.44 5.09
CA VAL A 39 -0.42 -34.81 4.55
C VAL A 39 -0.89 -33.71 3.59
N VAL A 40 -0.89 -34.05 2.31
CA VAL A 40 -1.69 -33.49 1.22
C VAL A 40 -2.15 -34.74 0.43
N PRO A 41 -3.29 -34.78 -0.30
CA PRO A 41 -4.57 -34.06 -0.24
C PRO A 41 -5.76 -35.04 -0.10
N GLN A 42 -6.98 -34.56 0.13
CA GLN A 42 -8.16 -35.18 -0.51
C GLN A 42 -9.40 -34.25 -0.52
N PRO A 43 -9.97 -33.93 -1.71
CA PRO A 43 -11.40 -33.66 -1.88
C PRO A 43 -12.14 -35.01 -1.99
N PRO A 44 -13.39 -35.13 -1.54
CA PRO A 44 -14.54 -34.90 -2.43
C PRO A 44 -15.72 -34.27 -1.65
N HIS A 45 -16.62 -33.49 -2.24
CA HIS A 45 -17.80 -33.95 -2.96
C HIS A 45 -18.60 -32.68 -3.31
N GLY A 46 -18.93 -32.49 -4.59
CA GLY A 46 -20.23 -31.89 -4.94
C GLY A 46 -21.34 -32.89 -4.58
N PRO A 47 -22.60 -32.44 -4.48
CA PRO A 47 -23.31 -32.16 -5.73
C PRO A 47 -24.29 -30.97 -5.65
N GLU A 48 -24.86 -30.71 -6.83
CA GLU A 48 -26.20 -30.12 -7.03
C GLU A 48 -26.37 -28.62 -6.78
N GLY A 49 -26.32 -27.89 -7.89
CA GLY A 49 -27.12 -26.69 -8.05
C GLY A 49 -28.62 -27.00 -7.91
N PRO A 50 -29.42 -25.96 -7.77
CA PRO A 50 -30.40 -25.77 -8.82
C PRO A 50 -30.56 -24.30 -9.25
N ALA A 51 -30.86 -24.19 -10.54
CA ALA A 51 -31.86 -23.32 -11.11
C ALA A 51 -31.69 -21.80 -10.97
N ALA A 52 -31.40 -21.20 -12.12
CA ALA A 52 -31.84 -19.86 -12.46
C ALA A 52 -33.34 -19.66 -12.16
N PRO A 53 -33.73 -18.54 -11.54
CA PRO A 53 -35.07 -18.02 -11.72
C PRO A 53 -35.12 -17.16 -13.00
N THR A 54 -35.92 -17.65 -13.93
CA THR A 54 -36.47 -16.95 -15.10
C THR A 54 -37.12 -15.60 -14.74
N PRO A 55 -37.21 -14.67 -15.70
CA PRO A 55 -37.84 -13.36 -15.51
C PRO A 55 -39.35 -13.52 -15.26
N VAL A 56 -39.87 -12.76 -14.30
CA VAL A 56 -41.31 -12.62 -14.07
C VAL A 56 -41.90 -11.71 -15.15
N GLU A 57 -42.71 -12.28 -16.04
CA GLU A 57 -43.70 -11.57 -16.83
C GLU A 57 -44.75 -10.92 -15.91
N PRO A 58 -45.15 -9.67 -16.15
CA PRO A 58 -46.46 -9.17 -15.76
C PRO A 58 -47.42 -9.33 -16.95
N SER A 59 -48.50 -10.10 -16.75
CA SER A 59 -49.61 -10.18 -17.70
C SER A 59 -50.92 -9.75 -17.05
N THR A 60 -51.65 -8.92 -17.80
CA THR A 60 -53.10 -8.64 -17.74
C THR A 60 -53.57 -7.47 -16.87
N ALA A 61 -53.88 -6.33 -17.52
CA ALA A 61 -55.27 -5.85 -17.67
C ALA A 61 -55.34 -4.61 -18.59
N ALA A 62 -56.03 -4.76 -19.73
CA ALA A 62 -56.76 -3.70 -20.42
C ALA A 62 -58.28 -3.93 -20.15
N PRO A 63 -59.26 -3.12 -20.59
CA PRO A 63 -59.20 -1.91 -21.46
C PRO A 63 -60.15 -0.75 -21.04
N VAL A 64 -59.92 0.48 -21.50
CA VAL A 64 -60.99 1.33 -22.10
C VAL A 64 -60.36 2.45 -22.96
N GLU A 65 -60.79 2.54 -24.21
CA GLU A 65 -60.50 3.65 -25.15
C GLU A 65 -61.23 4.94 -24.72
N PRO A 66 -60.77 6.12 -25.19
CA PRO A 66 -61.54 6.72 -26.28
C PRO A 66 -60.68 7.17 -27.46
N SER A 67 -61.25 6.92 -28.63
CA SER A 67 -60.90 7.44 -29.95
C SER A 67 -60.58 8.94 -29.93
N GLY A 68 -59.44 9.33 -30.50
CA GLY A 68 -59.10 10.73 -30.70
C GLY A 68 -57.74 10.95 -31.35
N ALA A 69 -57.74 11.04 -32.68
CA ALA A 69 -56.75 11.73 -33.52
C ALA A 69 -55.28 11.27 -33.46
N ALA A 70 -54.80 10.74 -34.58
CA ALA A 70 -53.37 10.61 -34.86
C ALA A 70 -52.68 11.99 -34.84
N PRO A 71 -51.48 12.07 -34.24
CA PRO A 71 -50.40 12.79 -34.87
C PRO A 71 -49.15 11.92 -35.01
N ALA A 72 -48.48 12.15 -36.14
CA ALA A 72 -47.14 11.76 -36.54
C ALA A 72 -46.30 10.89 -35.58
N ARG A 73 -45.81 9.76 -36.13
CA ARG A 73 -44.59 9.09 -35.65
C ARG A 73 -43.51 10.15 -35.37
N PRO A 74 -42.91 10.22 -34.18
CA PRO A 74 -41.62 10.86 -34.05
C PRO A 74 -40.67 10.05 -34.91
N SER A 75 -40.12 10.71 -35.93
CA SER A 75 -39.02 10.19 -36.72
C SER A 75 -37.97 9.57 -35.81
N ALA A 76 -37.51 8.39 -36.20
CA ALA A 76 -36.25 7.85 -35.74
C ALA A 76 -35.13 8.80 -36.20
N GLU A 77 -34.91 9.88 -35.46
CA GLU A 77 -33.71 10.69 -35.54
C GLU A 77 -32.83 10.32 -34.35
N GLY A 78 -32.28 9.12 -34.41
CA GLY A 78 -31.11 8.74 -33.65
C GLY A 78 -29.96 9.61 -34.11
N SER A 79 -29.93 10.86 -33.66
CA SER A 79 -28.71 11.66 -33.67
C SER A 79 -27.67 10.87 -32.88
N PRO A 80 -26.49 10.54 -33.43
CA PRO A 80 -25.41 10.05 -32.60
C PRO A 80 -25.10 11.20 -31.63
N GLN A 81 -25.56 11.08 -30.38
CA GLN A 81 -25.22 11.99 -29.32
C GLN A 81 -23.69 12.01 -29.28
N ARG A 82 -23.10 13.10 -29.74
CA ARG A 82 -21.65 13.29 -29.72
C ARG A 82 -21.27 13.33 -28.25
N LEU A 83 -20.81 12.20 -27.69
CA LEU A 83 -20.29 12.20 -26.34
C LEU A 83 -19.20 13.30 -26.29
N PRO A 84 -19.22 14.17 -25.28
CA PRO A 84 -18.13 15.12 -25.10
C PRO A 84 -16.80 14.35 -25.06
N PRO A 85 -15.71 14.94 -25.58
CA PRO A 85 -14.40 14.29 -25.51
C PRO A 85 -14.08 13.99 -24.05
N SER A 86 -13.66 12.75 -23.77
CA SER A 86 -13.23 12.36 -22.43
C SER A 86 -12.11 13.30 -21.96
N PRO A 87 -12.13 13.74 -20.68
CA PRO A 87 -11.05 14.55 -20.14
C PRO A 87 -9.70 13.81 -20.30
N PRO A 88 -8.59 14.55 -20.42
CA PRO A 88 -7.28 13.94 -20.52
C PRO A 88 -7.01 13.08 -19.28
N PRO A 89 -6.26 11.96 -19.42
CA PRO A 89 -5.86 11.14 -18.29
C PRO A 89 -5.13 11.98 -17.25
N VAL A 90 -5.46 11.80 -15.97
CA VAL A 90 -4.77 12.53 -14.92
C VAL A 90 -3.38 11.93 -14.70
N GLU A 91 -2.36 12.79 -14.84
CA GLU A 91 -0.97 12.42 -14.57
C GLU A 91 -0.61 12.72 -13.11
N LEU A 92 0.01 11.74 -12.46
CA LEU A 92 0.56 11.90 -11.11
C LEU A 92 1.89 12.68 -11.17
N PRO A 93 2.18 13.51 -10.17
CA PRO A 93 3.50 14.12 -10.03
C PRO A 93 4.60 13.04 -10.02
N PRO A 94 5.71 13.22 -10.76
CA PRO A 94 6.79 12.24 -10.75
C PRO A 94 7.52 12.22 -9.41
N ARG A 95 8.04 11.05 -9.03
CA ARG A 95 8.92 10.87 -7.87
C ARG A 95 10.20 11.69 -8.04
N GLN A 96 10.76 12.20 -6.94
CA GLN A 96 12.09 12.81 -6.93
C GLN A 96 13.18 11.87 -7.44
N ALA A 97 14.10 12.41 -8.26
CA ALA A 97 15.26 11.67 -8.73
C ALA A 97 16.15 11.24 -7.55
N GLY A 98 16.58 9.98 -7.54
CA GLY A 98 17.45 9.42 -6.50
C GLY A 98 16.74 8.96 -5.22
N ALA A 99 15.46 9.29 -5.02
CA ALA A 99 14.67 8.70 -3.94
C ALA A 99 14.34 7.23 -4.27
N PRO A 100 14.27 6.31 -3.29
CA PRO A 100 13.87 4.93 -3.54
C PRO A 100 12.39 4.86 -3.95
N SER A 101 12.05 3.91 -4.83
CA SER A 101 10.69 3.66 -5.32
C SER A 101 9.93 2.83 -4.29
N ALA A 102 8.60 2.83 -4.37
CA ALA A 102 7.79 2.00 -3.49
C ALA A 102 8.16 0.51 -3.63
N ARG A 103 8.48 0.07 -4.85
CA ARG A 103 8.90 -1.30 -5.14
C ARG A 103 10.28 -1.64 -4.58
N GLU A 104 11.24 -0.71 -4.64
CA GLU A 104 12.57 -0.89 -4.04
C GLU A 104 12.48 -0.99 -2.51
N VAL A 105 11.66 -0.15 -1.88
CA VAL A 105 11.41 -0.21 -0.43
C VAL A 105 10.78 -1.55 -0.03
N VAL A 106 9.76 -2.02 -0.77
CA VAL A 106 9.14 -3.33 -0.54
C VAL A 106 10.13 -4.48 -0.75
N ALA A 107 11.01 -4.37 -1.75
CA ALA A 107 12.07 -5.35 -1.98
C ALA A 107 13.05 -5.41 -0.79
N ALA A 108 13.45 -4.26 -0.25
CA ALA A 108 14.31 -4.18 0.92
C ALA A 108 13.65 -4.78 2.17
N PHE A 109 12.35 -4.57 2.38
CA PHE A 109 11.61 -5.21 3.47
C PHE A 109 11.60 -6.73 3.35
N ARG A 110 11.36 -7.26 2.15
CA ARG A 110 11.42 -8.71 1.92
C ARG A 110 12.83 -9.26 2.16
N ALA A 111 13.87 -8.56 1.69
CA ALA A 111 15.26 -8.94 1.92
C ALA A 111 15.64 -8.96 3.41
N ALA A 112 15.02 -8.08 4.22
CA ALA A 112 15.17 -8.04 5.67
C ALA A 112 14.30 -9.05 6.44
N GLY A 113 13.57 -9.93 5.75
CA GLY A 113 12.68 -10.92 6.35
C GLY A 113 11.42 -10.33 6.98
N LEU A 114 10.99 -9.16 6.53
CA LEU A 114 9.77 -8.49 6.98
C LEU A 114 8.58 -8.90 6.12
N LYS A 115 7.37 -8.83 6.70
CA LYS A 115 6.12 -9.17 6.03
C LYS A 115 5.77 -8.12 4.96
N ALA A 116 6.20 -8.39 3.74
CA ALA A 116 5.95 -7.54 2.57
C ALA A 116 5.47 -8.39 1.36
N THR A 117 4.69 -9.43 1.65
CA THR A 117 4.02 -10.28 0.66
C THR A 117 2.76 -9.60 0.10
N ASN A 118 2.20 -10.20 -0.96
CA ASN A 118 0.99 -9.72 -1.63
C ASN A 118 1.04 -8.25 -2.07
N SER A 119 2.20 -7.80 -2.56
CA SER A 119 2.38 -6.42 -3.03
C SER A 119 1.40 -6.07 -4.15
N ARG A 120 0.63 -5.00 -3.95
CA ARG A 120 -0.30 -4.42 -4.92
C ARG A 120 0.11 -2.99 -5.22
N ASP A 121 0.33 -2.69 -6.49
CA ASP A 121 0.49 -1.33 -6.96
C ASP A 121 -0.87 -0.64 -6.97
N ARG A 122 -0.97 0.41 -6.15
CA ARG A 122 -2.19 1.18 -5.89
C ARG A 122 -1.94 2.66 -6.17
N SER A 123 -0.92 2.96 -6.99
CA SER A 123 -0.55 4.35 -7.32
C SER A 123 -1.68 5.14 -7.96
N VAL A 124 -2.63 4.47 -8.64
CA VAL A 124 -3.86 5.11 -9.15
C VAL A 124 -4.68 5.80 -8.05
N ASP A 125 -4.56 5.35 -6.79
CA ASP A 125 -5.27 5.94 -5.66
C ASP A 125 -4.61 7.24 -5.17
N CYS A 126 -3.42 7.57 -5.67
CA CYS A 126 -2.74 8.83 -5.36
C CYS A 126 -3.34 10.04 -6.11
N GLY A 127 -3.98 9.79 -7.25
CA GLY A 127 -4.51 10.83 -8.14
C GLY A 127 -5.87 11.36 -7.67
N PRO A 128 -6.39 12.42 -8.31
CA PRO A 128 -7.70 12.97 -7.98
C PRO A 128 -8.86 12.00 -8.29
N ASP A 129 -8.65 11.02 -9.17
CA ASP A 129 -9.60 9.94 -9.44
C ASP A 129 -9.60 8.84 -8.36
N GLY A 130 -8.66 8.93 -7.41
CA GLY A 130 -8.48 8.01 -6.30
C GLY A 130 -8.82 8.63 -4.96
N LEU A 131 -7.92 8.48 -3.99
CA LEU A 131 -8.02 9.10 -2.66
C LEU A 131 -7.44 10.52 -2.63
N GLY A 132 -6.87 11.02 -3.75
CA GLY A 132 -6.32 12.37 -3.84
C GLY A 132 -5.18 12.62 -2.86
N LEU A 133 -4.39 11.58 -2.55
CA LEU A 133 -3.36 11.64 -1.51
C LEU A 133 -2.12 12.42 -1.94
N GLY A 134 -1.96 12.69 -3.24
CA GLY A 134 -0.85 13.48 -3.76
C GLY A 134 0.50 12.74 -3.78
N CYS A 135 0.49 11.42 -3.60
CA CYS A 135 1.66 10.59 -3.80
C CYS A 135 1.99 10.38 -5.29
N SER A 136 3.24 10.06 -5.58
CA SER A 136 3.70 9.61 -6.90
C SER A 136 3.54 8.11 -7.07
N GLU A 137 3.78 7.35 -5.98
CA GLU A 137 3.66 5.90 -5.98
C GLU A 137 3.02 5.41 -4.68
N LEU A 138 2.25 4.34 -4.78
CA LEU A 138 1.69 3.62 -3.64
C LEU A 138 1.78 2.12 -3.88
N VAL A 139 2.43 1.41 -2.96
CA VAL A 139 2.39 -0.05 -2.91
C VAL A 139 1.89 -0.50 -1.55
N VAL A 140 0.83 -1.30 -1.56
CA VAL A 140 0.25 -1.91 -0.36
C VAL A 140 0.69 -3.37 -0.27
N THR A 141 1.09 -3.80 0.92
CA THR A 141 1.46 -5.19 1.23
C THR A 141 0.64 -5.69 2.41
N ASP A 142 0.77 -6.97 2.78
CA ASP A 142 0.10 -7.50 3.98
C ASP A 142 0.61 -6.90 5.30
N GLY A 143 1.75 -6.21 5.29
CA GLY A 143 2.42 -5.76 6.50
C GLY A 143 2.75 -4.27 6.53
N VAL A 144 2.61 -3.52 5.44
CA VAL A 144 2.80 -2.06 5.40
C VAL A 144 2.27 -1.50 4.07
N ALA A 145 1.77 -0.26 4.08
CA ALA A 145 1.56 0.53 2.87
C ALA A 145 2.71 1.53 2.71
N VAL A 146 3.33 1.54 1.53
CA VAL A 146 4.48 2.39 1.19
C VAL A 146 4.02 3.46 0.22
N TYR A 147 4.07 4.69 0.69
CA TYR A 147 3.77 5.89 -0.07
C TYR A 147 5.08 6.57 -0.47
N VAL A 148 5.21 6.97 -1.72
CA VAL A 148 6.31 7.83 -2.19
C VAL A 148 5.71 9.10 -2.74
N PHE A 149 6.16 10.23 -2.21
CA PHE A 149 5.68 11.56 -2.58
C PHE A 149 6.63 12.27 -3.54
N PRO A 150 6.14 13.27 -4.28
CA PRO A 150 6.96 14.10 -5.15
C PRO A 150 7.94 15.01 -4.40
N ASP A 151 7.75 15.22 -3.08
CA ASP A 151 8.62 16.04 -2.24
C ASP A 151 8.40 15.75 -0.74
N GLU A 152 9.36 16.21 0.08
CA GLU A 152 9.33 15.97 1.53
C GLU A 152 8.24 16.76 2.28
N SER A 153 7.75 17.87 1.72
CA SER A 153 6.65 18.65 2.30
C SER A 153 5.36 17.85 2.22
N SER A 154 5.02 17.37 1.02
CA SER A 154 3.87 16.52 0.76
C SER A 154 3.89 15.24 1.62
N ALA A 155 5.06 14.62 1.76
CA ALA A 155 5.25 13.48 2.65
C ALA A 155 5.05 13.84 4.13
N GLY A 156 5.49 15.03 4.54
CA GLY A 156 5.33 15.56 5.90
C GLY A 156 3.88 15.77 6.29
N ASP A 157 3.15 16.50 5.46
CA ASP A 157 1.74 16.82 5.69
C ASP A 157 0.92 15.54 5.87
N LEU A 158 1.20 14.49 5.10
CA LEU A 158 0.53 13.20 5.24
C LEU A 158 0.93 12.44 6.50
N ALA A 159 2.23 12.38 6.81
CA ALA A 159 2.72 11.69 8.00
C ALA A 159 2.17 12.30 9.30
N GLU A 160 2.05 13.64 9.36
CA GLU A 160 1.48 14.35 10.50
C GLU A 160 -0.02 14.02 10.70
N ARG A 161 -0.79 13.92 9.62
CA ARG A 161 -2.20 13.49 9.68
C ARG A 161 -2.38 12.07 10.22
N TRP A 162 -1.37 11.21 10.06
CA TRP A 162 -1.38 9.82 10.51
C TRP A 162 -0.51 9.57 11.76
N THR A 163 -0.37 10.58 12.62
CA THR A 163 0.44 10.53 13.85
C THR A 163 0.22 9.22 14.63
N GLY A 164 1.32 8.53 14.97
CA GLY A 164 1.31 7.27 15.72
C GLY A 164 0.99 6.01 14.90
N ALA A 165 0.65 6.18 13.62
CA ALA A 165 0.42 5.09 12.67
C ALA A 165 1.18 5.24 11.35
N ALA A 166 2.04 6.27 11.24
CA ALA A 166 2.94 6.44 10.12
C ALA A 166 4.38 6.72 10.57
N TYR A 167 5.33 6.41 9.70
CA TYR A 167 6.74 6.77 9.82
C TYR A 167 7.23 7.36 8.50
N ARG A 168 7.92 8.50 8.55
CA ARG A 168 8.43 9.18 7.36
C ARG A 168 9.96 9.13 7.34
N SER A 169 10.50 8.82 6.17
CA SER A 169 11.91 9.02 5.84
C SER A 169 12.01 9.72 4.47
N GLY A 170 12.04 11.04 4.49
CA GLY A 170 12.13 11.88 3.30
C GLY A 170 10.83 11.91 2.54
N THR A 171 10.89 11.59 1.25
CA THR A 171 9.72 11.47 0.38
C THR A 171 8.94 10.18 0.60
N VAL A 172 9.45 9.23 1.39
CA VAL A 172 8.78 7.95 1.64
C VAL A 172 8.06 7.97 2.98
N VAL A 173 6.79 7.56 3.00
CA VAL A 173 5.98 7.38 4.20
C VAL A 173 5.50 5.94 4.28
N LEU A 174 5.73 5.31 5.43
CA LEU A 174 5.14 4.03 5.81
C LEU A 174 3.84 4.31 6.55
N ASN A 175 2.75 3.68 6.12
CA ASN A 175 1.46 3.74 6.80
C ASN A 175 1.08 2.34 7.30
N TYR A 176 0.69 2.26 8.58
CA TYR A 176 0.33 1.03 9.29
C TYR A 176 -1.18 0.91 9.56
N LEU A 177 -1.99 1.87 9.09
CA LEU A 177 -3.46 1.83 9.22
C LEU A 177 -4.08 0.90 8.18
N GLU A 178 -3.59 0.94 6.93
CA GLU A 178 -4.12 0.15 5.82
C GLU A 178 -3.63 -1.30 5.83
N ALA A 179 -2.45 -1.53 6.42
CA ALA A 179 -1.86 -2.84 6.60
C ALA A 179 -1.44 -2.98 8.07
N PRO A 180 -2.13 -3.81 8.88
CA PRO A 180 -1.96 -3.83 10.33
C PRO A 180 -0.65 -4.54 10.72
N THR A 181 0.46 -3.81 10.67
CA THR A 181 1.73 -4.22 11.26
C THR A 181 1.61 -4.24 12.78
N PRO A 182 1.96 -5.35 13.46
CA PRO A 182 2.09 -5.35 14.91
C PRO A 182 3.03 -4.22 15.36
N LYS A 183 2.67 -3.51 16.44
CA LYS A 183 3.47 -2.37 16.94
C LYS A 183 4.92 -2.76 17.25
N ALA A 184 5.15 -3.98 17.69
CA ALA A 184 6.49 -4.51 17.98
C ALA A 184 7.37 -4.67 16.73
N ASP A 185 6.77 -4.85 15.55
CA ASP A 185 7.50 -5.05 14.30
C ASP A 185 7.83 -3.72 13.59
N ARG A 186 7.05 -2.65 13.85
CA ARG A 186 7.22 -1.34 13.20
C ARG A 186 8.67 -0.81 13.23
N PRO A 187 9.39 -0.83 14.37
CA PRO A 187 10.78 -0.34 14.40
C PRO A 187 11.71 -1.05 13.42
N ARG A 188 11.44 -2.32 13.05
CA ARG A 188 12.24 -3.05 12.06
C ARG A 188 12.01 -2.51 10.64
N TYR A 189 10.77 -2.17 10.28
CA TYR A 189 10.47 -1.54 8.99
C TYR A 189 11.11 -0.15 8.89
N GLU A 190 10.97 0.64 9.96
CA GLU A 190 11.52 2.01 10.03
C GLU A 190 13.04 1.99 9.88
N LYS A 191 13.72 1.06 10.56
CA LYS A 191 15.16 0.86 10.46
C LYS A 191 15.61 0.52 9.03
N VAL A 192 14.87 -0.37 8.34
CA VAL A 192 15.21 -0.73 6.95
C VAL A 192 15.04 0.47 6.03
N LEU A 193 13.93 1.21 6.16
CA LEU A 193 13.71 2.40 5.33
C LEU A 193 14.77 3.49 5.59
N ALA A 194 15.16 3.70 6.85
CA ALA A 194 16.21 4.66 7.20
C ALA A 194 17.57 4.31 6.57
N GLY A 195 17.83 3.03 6.27
CA GLY A 195 19.06 2.58 5.60
C GLY A 195 19.08 2.69 4.08
N LEU A 196 17.99 3.15 3.45
CA LEU A 196 17.87 3.29 1.98
C LEU A 196 18.15 4.72 1.47
N ARG A 197 18.50 5.65 2.35
CA ARG A 197 18.77 7.07 2.02
C ARG A 197 20.24 7.35 1.83
#